data_AF-A0ABD3IBA5-F1
#
_entry.id   AF-A0ABD3IBA5-F1
#
_cell.length_a   1.000
_cell.length_b   1.000
_cell.length_c   1.000
_cell.angle_alpha   90.00
_cell.angle_beta   90.00
_cell.angle_gamma   90.00
#
_symmetry.space_group_name_H-M   'P 1'
#
loop_
_entity.id
_entity.type
_entity.pdbx_description
1 polymer ?
#
loop_
_entity_poly.entity_id
_entity_poly.type
_entity_poly.pdbx_seq_one_letter_code
_entity_poly.pdbx_strand_id
1 'polypeptide(L)'
;MEQIEAAVESVGLAEDAGADTSSLDQASLFRAVQDGNLQSVKSFIKQRKGINLNAYNDQGVTPLILAVYKYETHRSTEIVSSLLKNGADVSIKAAPTPTHHKMSIIRHDIKNLDGTPAETKRVVFDHKTPLLIALELKSALYLKGWEYRHWDALLLVLSEASVNQLVEKGVQVPTVPLTTVSEVVQKNWDAVFNSGKHETVELTAEGKDIVALKLLVTGASKVLKLNLEHSSRMEIKDASYNIAKALVHFLYVGKADPQFMLQRGIDLYITAHKYGVDSLKRVCEANVVPNQDNWIKLMTAAVESDSQVLTLKTAESIREILRNGGQQPDSARLTSVPGLCTCAKIYGVTLWANLELSTLCL
;
A
#
# COMPACT_ATOMS: atom_id res chain seq x y z
N MET A 1 30.09 -41.22 64.26
CA MET A 1 29.04 -42.11 63.74
C MET A 1 27.73 -41.65 64.36
N GLU A 2 27.14 -40.61 63.77
CA GLU A 2 25.78 -40.20 64.07
C GLU A 2 25.22 -39.73 62.72
N GLN A 3 24.58 -40.68 62.03
CA GLN A 3 23.93 -40.45 60.74
C GLN A 3 22.60 -39.77 61.00
N ILE A 4 22.45 -38.55 60.49
CA ILE A 4 21.17 -37.85 60.42
C ILE A 4 20.52 -38.28 59.10
N GLU A 5 19.46 -39.09 59.17
CA GLU A 5 18.59 -39.38 58.04
C GLU A 5 17.85 -38.11 57.62
N ALA A 6 18.25 -37.52 56.49
CA ALA A 6 17.49 -36.49 55.83
C ALA A 6 16.36 -37.15 55.03
N ALA A 7 15.15 -37.16 55.59
CA ALA A 7 13.93 -37.41 54.85
C ALA A 7 13.69 -36.26 53.85
N VAL A 8 14.17 -36.42 52.62
CA VAL A 8 13.78 -35.56 51.51
C VAL A 8 12.45 -36.09 50.98
N GLU A 9 11.36 -35.48 51.45
CA GLU A 9 10.06 -35.58 50.81
C GLU A 9 10.22 -35.18 49.34
N SER A 10 10.00 -36.13 48.44
CA SER A 10 9.80 -35.88 47.03
C SER A 10 8.50 -35.11 46.86
N VAL A 11 8.58 -33.77 46.94
CA VAL A 11 7.51 -32.89 46.53
C VAL A 11 7.36 -33.06 45.03
N GLY A 12 6.37 -33.87 44.65
CA GLY A 12 5.88 -33.95 43.28
C GLY A 12 5.50 -32.55 42.84
N LEU A 13 6.30 -31.96 41.95
CA LEU A 13 5.89 -30.78 41.21
C LEU A 13 4.73 -31.22 40.32
N ALA A 14 3.54 -30.78 40.74
CA ALA A 14 2.29 -30.97 40.06
C ALA A 14 2.39 -30.56 38.59
N GLU A 15 2.01 -31.49 37.71
CA GLU A 15 1.69 -31.28 36.31
C GLU A 15 0.42 -30.42 36.16
N ASP A 16 0.47 -29.15 36.58
CA ASP A 16 -0.66 -28.22 36.46
C ASP A 16 -0.37 -27.01 35.53
N ALA A 17 0.68 -27.09 34.72
CA ALA A 17 1.02 -26.06 33.72
C ALA A 17 0.46 -26.42 32.33
N GLY A 18 -0.83 -26.74 32.26
CA GLY A 18 -1.60 -26.77 31.01
C GLY A 18 -2.11 -25.40 30.57
N ALA A 19 -1.66 -24.32 31.22
CA ALA A 19 -2.02 -22.95 30.88
C ALA A 19 -1.34 -22.54 29.57
N ASP A 20 -2.08 -22.60 28.46
CA ASP A 20 -1.85 -21.95 27.15
C ASP A 20 -0.42 -21.44 26.88
N THR A 21 0.59 -22.32 26.90
CA THR A 21 1.99 -21.95 26.66
C THR A 21 2.16 -21.28 25.29
N SER A 22 1.28 -21.61 24.34
CA SER A 22 1.22 -20.97 23.02
C SER A 22 0.94 -19.47 23.07
N SER A 23 0.13 -18.99 24.02
CA SER A 23 -0.18 -17.56 24.15
C SER A 23 1.01 -16.77 24.71
N LEU A 24 1.72 -17.36 25.67
CA LEU A 24 2.92 -16.78 26.28
C LEU A 24 4.10 -16.76 25.29
N ASP A 25 4.28 -17.84 24.53
CA ASP A 25 5.33 -17.94 23.51
C ASP A 25 5.08 -16.92 22.37
N GLN A 26 3.82 -16.73 21.98
CA GLN A 26 3.44 -15.73 20.98
C GLN A 26 3.75 -14.30 21.48
N ALA A 27 3.36 -13.96 22.71
CA ALA A 27 3.67 -12.66 23.30
C ALA A 27 5.19 -12.44 23.45
N SER A 28 5.93 -13.50 23.79
CA SER A 28 7.40 -13.48 23.89
C SER A 28 8.05 -13.24 22.53
N LEU A 29 7.52 -13.80 21.44
CA LEU A 29 7.95 -13.48 20.08
C LEU A 29 7.76 -12.00 19.76
N PHE A 30 6.59 -11.44 20.05
CA PHE A 30 6.32 -10.01 19.81
C PHE A 30 7.30 -9.12 20.57
N ARG A 31 7.60 -9.43 21.84
CA ARG A 31 8.61 -8.72 22.63
C ARG A 31 10.01 -8.85 22.02
N ALA A 32 10.41 -10.05 21.58
CA ALA A 32 11.71 -10.26 20.93
C ALA A 32 11.85 -9.46 19.63
N VAL A 33 10.79 -9.35 18.83
CA VAL A 33 10.75 -8.51 17.62
C VAL A 33 10.81 -7.03 18.00
N GLN A 34 10.08 -6.61 19.03
CA GLN A 34 10.08 -5.24 19.53
C GLN A 34 11.46 -4.80 20.00
N ASP A 35 12.17 -5.67 20.71
CA ASP A 35 13.51 -5.41 21.27
C ASP A 35 14.63 -5.56 20.23
N GLY A 36 14.33 -6.06 19.03
CA GLY A 36 15.33 -6.25 17.98
C GLY A 36 16.22 -7.48 18.20
N ASN A 37 15.84 -8.40 19.08
CA ASN A 37 16.67 -9.54 19.44
C ASN A 37 16.53 -10.69 18.42
N LEU A 38 17.38 -10.65 17.39
CA LEU A 38 17.40 -11.64 16.31
C LEU A 38 17.58 -13.08 16.80
N GLN A 39 18.42 -13.30 17.82
CA GLN A 39 18.71 -14.66 18.29
C GLN A 39 17.48 -15.27 18.95
N SER A 40 16.79 -14.49 19.78
CA SER A 40 15.51 -14.90 20.38
C SER A 40 14.45 -15.15 19.30
N VAL A 41 14.33 -14.28 18.30
CA VAL A 41 13.41 -14.51 17.18
C VAL A 41 13.72 -15.83 16.46
N LYS A 42 15.00 -16.11 16.18
CA LYS A 42 15.42 -17.38 15.55
C LYS A 42 15.18 -18.59 16.44
N SER A 43 15.38 -18.49 17.76
CA SER A 43 15.13 -19.61 18.68
C SER A 43 13.64 -19.93 18.76
N PHE A 44 12.78 -18.93 18.89
CA PHE A 44 11.32 -19.10 18.90
C PHE A 44 10.84 -19.73 17.58
N ILE A 45 11.29 -19.21 16.44
CA ILE A 45 10.95 -19.76 15.12
C ILE A 45 11.39 -21.22 14.99
N LYS A 46 12.57 -21.61 15.50
CA LYS A 46 13.05 -23.01 15.46
C LYS A 46 12.26 -23.94 16.36
N GLN A 47 11.78 -23.44 17.50
CA GLN A 47 11.07 -24.26 18.48
C GLN A 47 9.66 -24.67 18.01
N ARG A 48 9.08 -23.98 17.00
CA ARG A 48 7.87 -24.27 16.17
C ARG A 48 6.60 -24.84 16.81
N LYS A 49 6.58 -25.28 18.08
CA LYS A 49 5.39 -25.78 18.75
C LYS A 49 4.50 -24.59 19.12
N GLY A 50 3.52 -24.28 18.26
CA GLY A 50 2.43 -23.35 18.57
C GLY A 50 2.62 -21.88 18.19
N ILE A 51 3.76 -21.48 17.64
CA ILE A 51 4.00 -20.07 17.23
C ILE A 51 3.40 -19.81 15.85
N ASN A 52 2.53 -18.80 15.79
CA ASN A 52 1.91 -18.35 14.55
C ASN A 52 2.52 -17.00 14.12
N LEU A 53 3.29 -17.01 13.03
CA LEU A 53 3.93 -15.81 12.48
C LEU A 53 2.94 -14.78 11.88
N ASN A 54 1.69 -15.20 11.71
CA ASN A 54 0.60 -14.42 11.12
C ASN A 54 -0.47 -14.01 12.15
N ALA A 55 -0.27 -14.30 13.43
CA ALA A 55 -1.19 -13.89 14.49
C ALA A 55 -1.12 -12.37 14.73
N TYR A 56 -2.21 -11.80 15.24
CA TYR A 56 -2.26 -10.41 15.69
C TYR A 56 -1.90 -10.32 17.18
N ASN A 57 -1.21 -9.24 17.57
CA ASN A 57 -1.10 -8.85 18.97
C ASN A 57 -2.31 -7.98 19.39
N ASP A 58 -2.29 -7.53 20.64
CA ASP A 58 -3.31 -6.63 21.22
C ASP A 58 -3.43 -5.28 20.48
N GLN A 59 -2.42 -4.90 19.69
CA GLN A 59 -2.41 -3.70 18.87
C GLN A 59 -2.95 -3.95 17.45
N GLY A 60 -3.40 -5.17 17.14
CA GLY A 60 -3.90 -5.53 15.82
C GLY A 60 -2.81 -5.62 14.75
N VAL A 61 -1.54 -5.80 15.13
CA VAL A 61 -0.42 -5.93 14.18
C VAL A 61 0.17 -7.33 14.20
N THR A 62 0.66 -7.76 13.04
CA THR A 62 1.41 -9.02 12.90
C THR A 62 2.88 -8.83 13.31
N PRO A 63 3.62 -9.91 13.62
CA PRO A 63 5.06 -9.84 13.89
C PRO A 63 5.84 -9.15 12.77
N LEU A 64 5.44 -9.36 11.51
CA LEU A 64 6.06 -8.72 10.35
C LEU A 64 5.81 -7.20 10.33
N ILE A 65 4.57 -6.76 10.59
CA ILE A 65 4.24 -5.32 10.65
C ILE A 65 5.00 -4.66 11.80
N LEU A 66 5.08 -5.31 12.96
CA LEU A 66 5.84 -4.82 14.10
C LEU A 66 7.33 -4.67 13.77
N ALA A 67 7.92 -5.65 13.06
CA ALA A 67 9.31 -5.57 12.62
C ALA A 67 9.56 -4.41 11.65
N VAL A 68 8.62 -4.13 10.72
CA VAL A 68 8.69 -2.96 9.82
C VAL A 68 8.62 -1.66 10.61
N TYR A 69 7.74 -1.57 11.61
CA TYR A 69 7.63 -0.38 12.45
C TYR A 69 8.89 -0.11 13.28
N LYS A 70 9.47 -1.16 13.87
CA LYS A 70 10.68 -1.07 14.70
C LYS A 70 11.98 -1.07 13.88
N TYR A 71 11.89 -1.12 12.56
CA TYR A 71 13.04 -1.09 11.68
C TYR A 71 13.91 0.17 11.92
N GLU A 72 13.29 1.34 12.13
CA GLU A 72 14.06 2.58 12.38
C GLU A 72 14.92 2.48 13.65
N THR A 73 14.41 1.84 14.70
CA THR A 73 15.10 1.71 15.99
C THR A 73 16.31 0.81 15.88
N HIS A 74 16.20 -0.29 15.14
CA HIS A 74 17.20 -1.36 15.09
C HIS A 74 18.11 -1.30 13.86
N ARG A 75 17.67 -0.61 12.80
CA ARG A 75 18.29 -0.56 11.47
C ARG A 75 18.68 -1.93 10.90
N SER A 76 17.95 -2.99 11.26
CA SER A 76 18.24 -4.36 10.84
C SER A 76 17.13 -4.94 9.99
N THR A 77 17.47 -5.38 8.77
CA THR A 77 16.57 -6.13 7.87
C THR A 77 16.57 -7.63 8.18
N GLU A 78 17.41 -8.09 9.09
CA GLU A 78 17.62 -9.53 9.36
C GLU A 78 16.42 -10.16 10.06
N ILE A 79 15.73 -9.40 10.93
CA ILE A 79 14.51 -9.84 11.61
C ILE A 79 13.40 -10.06 10.58
N VAL A 80 13.19 -9.06 9.71
CA VAL A 80 12.21 -9.10 8.62
C VAL A 80 12.52 -10.27 7.68
N SER A 81 13.77 -10.40 7.26
CA SER A 81 14.23 -11.52 6.42
C SER A 81 14.01 -12.88 7.09
N SER A 82 14.23 -12.98 8.40
CA SER A 82 14.04 -14.23 9.14
C SER A 82 12.56 -14.60 9.24
N LEU A 83 11.67 -13.63 9.49
CA LEU A 83 10.22 -13.86 9.51
C LEU A 83 9.71 -14.31 8.13
N LEU A 84 10.12 -13.63 7.06
CA LEU A 84 9.70 -13.93 5.68
C LEU A 84 10.17 -15.32 5.23
N LYS A 85 11.43 -15.68 5.48
CA LYS A 85 11.98 -17.01 5.17
C LYS A 85 11.25 -18.15 5.88
N ASN A 86 10.56 -17.86 6.99
CA ASN A 86 9.85 -18.85 7.78
C ASN A 86 8.33 -18.85 7.55
N GLY A 87 7.83 -18.14 6.53
CA GLY A 87 6.43 -18.20 6.10
C GLY A 87 5.53 -17.09 6.65
N ALA A 88 6.09 -15.97 7.12
CA ALA A 88 5.29 -14.79 7.40
C ALA A 88 4.67 -14.23 6.10
N ASP A 89 3.36 -14.03 6.10
CA ASP A 89 2.62 -13.58 4.92
C ASP A 89 2.67 -12.04 4.81
N VAL A 90 3.12 -11.55 3.65
CA VAL A 90 3.25 -10.11 3.36
C VAL A 90 1.93 -9.44 2.97
N SER A 91 0.90 -10.24 2.67
CA SER A 91 -0.41 -9.75 2.24
C SER A 91 -1.37 -9.45 3.40
N ILE A 92 -1.00 -9.85 4.62
CA ILE A 92 -1.82 -9.60 5.81
C ILE A 92 -1.82 -8.10 6.12
N LYS A 93 -3.03 -7.55 6.24
CA LYS A 93 -3.27 -6.16 6.61
C LYS A 93 -3.30 -6.02 8.13
N ALA A 94 -2.87 -4.88 8.66
CA ALA A 94 -3.13 -4.57 10.07
C ALA A 94 -4.64 -4.55 10.35
N ALA A 95 -5.03 -5.14 11.47
CA ALA A 95 -6.42 -5.23 11.88
C ALA A 95 -6.95 -3.83 12.26
N PRO A 96 -8.21 -3.50 11.90
CA PRO A 96 -8.82 -2.28 12.37
C PRO A 96 -8.99 -2.36 13.89
N THR A 97 -8.50 -1.34 14.57
CA THR A 97 -8.66 -1.21 16.03
C THR A 97 -9.57 -0.02 16.34
N PRO A 98 -10.44 -0.10 17.37
CA PRO A 98 -11.42 0.95 17.67
C PRO A 98 -10.77 2.30 18.05
N THR A 99 -9.51 2.27 18.49
CA THR A 99 -8.73 3.46 18.83
C THR A 99 -8.00 4.08 17.64
N HIS A 100 -8.05 3.47 16.44
CA HIS A 100 -7.25 3.82 15.26
C HIS A 100 -5.77 4.02 15.62
N HIS A 101 -5.01 2.92 15.73
CA HIS A 101 -3.60 2.99 16.11
C HIS A 101 -2.80 3.81 15.09
N LYS A 102 -2.43 5.01 15.53
CA LYS A 102 -1.51 5.90 14.87
C LYS A 102 -0.13 5.66 15.44
N MET A 103 0.82 5.24 14.62
CA MET A 103 2.21 5.21 15.06
C MET A 103 3.02 6.22 14.25
N SER A 104 3.91 6.92 14.95
CA SER A 104 4.94 7.77 14.39
C SER A 104 6.30 7.14 14.68
N ILE A 105 7.26 7.44 13.81
CA ILE A 105 8.66 7.30 14.13
C ILE A 105 9.02 8.45 15.07
N ILE A 106 9.52 8.10 16.25
CA ILE A 106 10.00 9.03 17.28
C ILE A 106 11.51 8.89 17.32
N ARG A 107 12.21 10.02 17.17
CA ARG A 107 13.67 10.10 17.28
C ARG A 107 14.02 10.87 18.55
N HIS A 108 14.67 10.18 19.49
CA HIS A 108 15.08 10.75 20.78
C HIS A 108 16.42 11.50 20.70
N ASP A 109 17.20 11.23 19.65
CA ASP A 109 18.45 11.89 19.29
C ASP A 109 18.24 13.34 18.83
N ILE A 110 17.08 13.64 18.25
CA ILE A 110 16.72 14.97 17.75
C ILE A 110 15.67 15.57 18.70
N LYS A 111 15.97 16.73 19.28
CA LYS A 111 15.00 17.48 20.09
C LYS A 111 14.43 18.64 19.29
N ASN A 112 13.12 18.83 19.36
CA ASN A 112 12.48 20.04 18.89
C ASN A 112 12.89 21.23 19.76
N LEU A 113 12.58 22.45 19.30
CA LEU A 113 12.79 23.69 20.04
C LEU A 113 12.20 23.65 21.47
N ASP A 114 11.08 22.92 21.63
CA ASP A 114 10.38 22.77 22.90
C ASP A 114 10.96 21.67 23.81
N GLY A 115 12.09 21.05 23.43
CA GLY A 115 12.74 19.98 24.18
C GLY A 115 12.07 18.59 24.04
N THR A 116 10.96 18.50 23.31
CA THR A 116 10.29 17.23 22.99
C THR A 116 11.08 16.42 21.94
N PRO A 117 11.04 15.07 21.99
CA PRO A 117 11.64 14.25 20.95
C PRO A 117 10.94 14.53 19.61
N ALA A 118 11.70 14.53 18.53
CA ALA A 118 11.15 14.82 17.23
C ALA A 118 10.27 13.66 16.75
N GLU A 119 9.05 13.97 16.29
CA GLU A 119 8.10 12.99 15.79
C GLU A 119 7.76 13.24 14.32
N THR A 120 7.69 12.15 13.55
CA THR A 120 7.16 12.16 12.18
C THR A 120 5.63 12.26 12.18
N LYS A 121 5.04 12.53 11.00
CA LYS A 121 3.58 12.51 10.83
C LYS A 121 3.06 11.14 11.27
N ARG A 122 2.07 11.14 12.16
CA ARG A 122 1.37 9.94 12.61
C ARG A 122 0.73 9.22 11.42
N VAL A 123 1.17 8.00 11.17
CA VAL A 123 0.64 7.15 10.10
C VAL A 123 -0.39 6.20 10.70
N VAL A 124 -1.58 6.17 10.12
CA VAL A 124 -2.63 5.19 10.46
C VAL A 124 -2.34 3.92 9.68
N PHE A 125 -2.26 2.78 10.35
CA PHE A 125 -1.95 1.51 9.68
C PHE A 125 -3.15 0.60 9.47
N ASP A 126 -4.34 0.97 9.97
CA ASP A 126 -5.55 0.16 9.79
C ASP A 126 -5.73 -0.23 8.31
N HIS A 127 -5.94 -1.53 8.08
CA HIS A 127 -6.09 -2.11 6.75
C HIS A 127 -4.86 -2.01 5.82
N LYS A 128 -3.68 -1.64 6.31
CA LYS A 128 -2.47 -1.53 5.47
C LYS A 128 -1.61 -2.78 5.54
N THR A 129 -1.08 -3.18 4.38
CA THR A 129 -0.07 -4.23 4.25
C THR A 129 1.32 -3.75 4.70
N PRO A 130 2.22 -4.64 5.16
CA PRO A 130 3.61 -4.30 5.51
C PRO A 130 4.35 -3.45 4.48
N LEU A 131 4.16 -3.71 3.19
CA LEU A 131 4.81 -2.96 2.11
C LEU A 131 4.30 -1.51 2.02
N LEU A 132 2.98 -1.30 2.10
CA LEU A 132 2.38 0.04 2.13
C LEU A 132 2.82 0.84 3.37
N ILE A 133 2.88 0.19 4.53
CA ILE A 133 3.38 0.76 5.78
C ILE A 133 4.81 1.26 5.61
N ALA A 134 5.69 0.43 5.03
CA ALA A 134 7.09 0.80 4.80
C ALA A 134 7.23 2.00 3.84
N LEU A 135 6.42 2.07 2.78
CA LEU A 135 6.41 3.20 1.84
C LEU A 135 5.96 4.50 2.52
N GLU A 136 4.90 4.46 3.31
CA GLU A 136 4.40 5.65 4.01
C GLU A 136 5.38 6.12 5.11
N LEU A 137 5.99 5.21 5.85
CA LEU A 137 7.02 5.55 6.84
C LEU A 137 8.24 6.19 6.19
N LYS A 138 8.72 5.63 5.08
CA LYS A 138 9.80 6.22 4.28
C LYS A 138 9.41 7.62 3.78
N SER A 139 8.17 7.82 3.33
CA SER A 139 7.70 9.16 2.91
C SER A 139 7.66 10.16 4.06
N ALA A 140 7.28 9.73 5.26
CA ALA A 140 7.21 10.58 6.45
C ALA A 140 8.61 11.06 6.87
N LEU A 141 9.63 10.20 6.74
CA LEU A 141 11.04 10.55 6.96
C LEU A 141 11.55 11.57 5.94
N TYR A 142 11.22 11.35 4.67
CA TYR A 142 11.59 12.27 3.59
C TYR A 142 11.04 13.69 3.84
N LEU A 143 9.76 13.81 4.20
CA LEU A 143 9.13 15.11 4.48
C LEU A 143 9.75 15.84 5.68
N LYS A 144 10.34 15.10 6.63
CA LYS A 144 11.09 15.67 7.76
C LYS A 144 12.55 15.95 7.43
N GLY A 145 13.04 15.57 6.25
CA GLY A 145 14.44 15.70 5.87
C GLY A 145 15.38 14.76 6.63
N TRP A 146 14.86 13.67 7.21
CA TRP A 146 15.67 12.69 7.94
C TRP A 146 16.31 11.68 6.99
N GLU A 147 17.31 10.95 7.49
CA GLU A 147 17.90 9.83 6.74
C GLU A 147 16.83 8.79 6.42
N TYR A 148 16.59 8.53 5.13
CA TYR A 148 15.58 7.59 4.66
C TYR A 148 16.14 6.50 3.74
N ARG A 149 17.39 6.62 3.27
CA ARG A 149 17.97 5.71 2.26
C ARG A 149 18.10 4.27 2.76
N HIS A 150 18.34 4.07 4.05
CA HIS A 150 18.42 2.71 4.60
C HIS A 150 17.09 1.94 4.44
N TRP A 151 15.94 2.63 4.36
CA TRP A 151 14.65 2.01 4.06
C TRP A 151 14.57 1.35 2.68
N ASP A 152 15.46 1.69 1.75
CA ASP A 152 15.53 1.02 0.45
C ASP A 152 15.85 -0.48 0.61
N ALA A 153 16.72 -0.83 1.56
CA ALA A 153 17.03 -2.23 1.86
C ALA A 153 15.80 -2.96 2.41
N LEU A 154 14.99 -2.32 3.26
CA LEU A 154 13.75 -2.90 3.79
C LEU A 154 12.71 -3.08 2.68
N LEU A 155 12.51 -2.06 1.83
CA LEU A 155 11.58 -2.11 0.71
C LEU A 155 11.96 -3.19 -0.30
N LEU A 156 13.26 -3.38 -0.55
CA LEU A 156 13.75 -4.44 -1.42
C LEU A 156 13.37 -5.83 -0.85
N VAL A 157 13.66 -6.08 0.43
CA VAL A 157 13.33 -7.37 1.08
C VAL A 157 11.81 -7.64 1.06
N LEU A 158 10.99 -6.63 1.37
CA LEU A 158 9.53 -6.77 1.36
C LEU A 158 8.97 -6.99 -0.05
N SER A 159 9.49 -6.26 -1.05
CA SER A 159 9.04 -6.37 -2.44
C SER A 159 9.43 -7.73 -3.04
N GLU A 160 10.64 -8.23 -2.78
CA GLU A 160 11.06 -9.56 -3.20
C GLU A 160 10.18 -10.65 -2.61
N ALA A 161 9.91 -10.60 -1.30
CA ALA A 161 9.02 -11.56 -0.66
C ALA A 161 7.58 -11.46 -1.19
N SER A 162 7.10 -10.25 -1.47
CA SER A 162 5.78 -10.04 -2.07
C SER A 162 5.68 -10.66 -3.45
N VAL A 163 6.69 -10.47 -4.31
CA VAL A 163 6.71 -11.10 -5.64
C VAL A 163 6.75 -12.62 -5.51
N ASN A 164 7.61 -13.17 -4.65
CA ASN A 164 7.72 -14.62 -4.48
C ASN A 164 6.40 -15.25 -4.02
N GLN A 165 5.76 -14.69 -2.99
CA GLN A 165 4.48 -15.21 -2.48
C GLN A 165 3.34 -15.09 -3.51
N LEU A 166 3.34 -14.06 -4.36
CA LEU A 166 2.32 -13.88 -5.40
C LEU A 166 2.56 -14.78 -6.62
N VAL A 167 3.82 -15.00 -6.99
CA VAL A 167 4.21 -15.95 -8.04
C VAL A 167 3.90 -17.39 -7.62
N GLU A 168 4.16 -17.75 -6.36
CA GLU A 168 3.76 -19.05 -5.78
C GLU A 168 2.24 -19.25 -5.81
N LYS A 169 1.46 -18.17 -5.62
CA LYS A 169 -0.01 -18.17 -5.77
C LYS A 169 -0.48 -18.21 -7.24
N GLY A 170 0.43 -18.18 -8.22
CA GLY A 170 0.12 -18.26 -9.65
C GLY A 170 -0.45 -16.98 -10.27
N VAL A 171 -0.27 -15.82 -9.61
CA VAL A 171 -0.79 -14.54 -10.10
C VAL A 171 0.04 -14.09 -11.30
N GLN A 172 -0.61 -13.92 -12.46
CA GLN A 172 0.00 -13.36 -13.67
C GLN A 172 -0.62 -12.00 -14.00
N VAL A 173 0.19 -11.10 -14.55
CA VAL A 173 -0.30 -9.82 -15.05
C VAL A 173 -1.20 -10.07 -16.26
N PRO A 174 -2.47 -9.66 -16.23
CA PRO A 174 -3.38 -9.89 -17.36
C PRO A 174 -2.93 -9.06 -18.57
N THR A 175 -2.68 -9.73 -19.70
CA THR A 175 -2.46 -9.09 -21.00
C THR A 175 -3.81 -8.73 -21.63
N VAL A 176 -4.47 -7.70 -21.10
CA VAL A 176 -5.70 -7.16 -21.69
C VAL A 176 -5.35 -5.95 -22.56
N PRO A 177 -5.50 -6.03 -23.90
CA PRO A 177 -5.34 -4.86 -24.74
C PRO A 177 -6.38 -3.79 -24.36
N LEU A 178 -6.05 -2.50 -24.58
CA LEU A 178 -6.95 -1.35 -24.33
C LEU A 178 -8.28 -1.43 -25.10
N THR A 179 -8.42 -2.40 -26.01
CA THR A 179 -9.57 -2.68 -26.87
C THR A 179 -10.23 -3.99 -26.45
N THR A 180 -11.46 -3.95 -25.96
CA THR A 180 -12.19 -5.16 -25.53
C THR A 180 -13.39 -5.53 -26.41
N VAL A 181 -13.71 -4.73 -27.42
CA VAL A 181 -14.91 -4.91 -28.28
C VAL A 181 -14.57 -4.75 -29.76
N SER A 182 -15.29 -5.48 -30.62
CA SER A 182 -15.20 -5.39 -32.09
C SER A 182 -15.35 -3.95 -32.57
N GLU A 183 -14.36 -3.45 -33.31
CA GLU A 183 -14.28 -2.07 -33.83
C GLU A 183 -15.47 -1.67 -34.71
N VAL A 184 -16.25 -2.64 -35.19
CA VAL A 184 -17.37 -2.45 -36.12
C VAL A 184 -18.59 -1.83 -35.43
N VAL A 185 -18.84 -2.14 -34.15
CA VAL A 185 -20.04 -1.64 -33.41
C VAL A 185 -19.80 -0.25 -32.80
N GLN A 186 -18.54 0.13 -32.60
CA GLN A 186 -18.16 1.35 -31.87
C GLN A 186 -17.90 2.58 -32.76
N LYS A 187 -17.84 2.42 -34.09
CA LYS A 187 -17.71 3.56 -35.00
C LYS A 187 -18.88 4.51 -34.76
N ASN A 188 -18.56 5.76 -34.41
CA ASN A 188 -19.46 6.90 -34.18
C ASN A 188 -20.05 7.09 -32.78
N TRP A 189 -19.84 6.16 -31.82
CA TRP A 189 -20.32 6.39 -30.44
C TRP A 189 -19.57 7.50 -29.70
N ASP A 190 -18.30 7.72 -30.07
CA ASP A 190 -17.52 8.88 -29.61
C ASP A 190 -18.18 10.20 -30.04
N ALA A 191 -18.64 10.28 -31.29
CA ALA A 191 -19.37 11.44 -31.79
C ALA A 191 -20.73 11.60 -31.09
N VAL A 192 -21.42 10.50 -30.79
CA VAL A 192 -22.67 10.53 -30.00
C VAL A 192 -22.40 11.13 -28.62
N PHE A 193 -21.40 10.63 -27.90
CA PHE A 193 -21.02 11.17 -26.58
C PHE A 193 -20.68 12.66 -26.65
N ASN A 194 -19.85 13.06 -27.60
CA ASN A 194 -19.43 14.46 -27.78
C ASN A 194 -20.57 15.38 -28.25
N SER A 195 -21.60 14.84 -28.91
CA SER A 195 -22.74 15.64 -29.38
C SER A 195 -23.56 16.23 -28.23
N GLY A 196 -23.59 15.59 -27.06
CA GLY A 196 -24.41 15.99 -25.91
C GLY A 196 -25.93 15.98 -26.16
N LYS A 197 -26.39 15.68 -27.38
CA LYS A 197 -27.79 15.74 -27.83
C LYS A 197 -28.56 14.45 -27.56
N HIS A 198 -28.37 13.85 -26.39
CA HIS A 198 -29.04 12.62 -26.00
C HIS A 198 -29.30 12.64 -24.49
N GLU A 199 -30.47 13.10 -24.08
CA GLU A 199 -30.76 13.40 -22.68
C GLU A 199 -31.55 12.23 -22.05
N THR A 200 -30.99 11.59 -21.01
CA THR A 200 -31.75 10.62 -20.18
C THR A 200 -31.28 10.57 -18.71
N VAL A 201 -30.00 10.85 -18.40
CA VAL A 201 -29.49 11.02 -17.02
C VAL A 201 -28.43 12.13 -16.99
N GLU A 202 -28.48 12.98 -15.97
CA GLU A 202 -27.46 13.98 -15.66
C GLU A 202 -26.57 13.45 -14.52
N LEU A 203 -25.32 13.14 -14.85
CA LEU A 203 -24.30 12.79 -13.86
C LEU A 203 -23.54 14.05 -13.48
N THR A 204 -23.41 14.36 -12.20
CA THR A 204 -22.70 15.56 -11.75
C THR A 204 -21.39 15.18 -11.06
N ALA A 205 -20.30 15.86 -11.40
CA ALA A 205 -18.99 15.70 -10.75
C ALA A 205 -18.33 17.07 -10.60
N GLU A 206 -17.91 17.43 -9.37
CA GLU A 206 -17.36 18.77 -9.05
C GLU A 206 -18.27 19.93 -9.52
N GLY A 207 -19.60 19.74 -9.44
CA GLY A 207 -20.58 20.74 -9.88
C GLY A 207 -20.70 20.92 -11.40
N LYS A 208 -20.06 20.03 -12.19
CA LYS A 208 -20.20 20.00 -13.66
C LYS A 208 -21.04 18.81 -14.09
N ASP A 209 -21.89 19.06 -15.07
CA ASP A 209 -22.82 18.05 -15.58
C ASP A 209 -22.18 17.24 -16.73
N ILE A 210 -22.46 15.94 -16.72
CA ILE A 210 -22.08 14.95 -17.72
C ILE A 210 -23.37 14.26 -18.15
N VAL A 211 -23.80 14.54 -19.38
CA VAL A 211 -24.99 13.91 -19.96
C VAL A 211 -24.62 12.50 -20.41
N ALA A 212 -25.43 11.51 -20.02
CA ALA A 212 -25.20 10.12 -20.38
C ALA A 212 -26.51 9.36 -20.63
N LEU A 213 -26.42 8.28 -21.40
CA LEU A 213 -27.53 7.36 -21.65
C LEU A 213 -27.80 6.49 -20.41
N LYS A 214 -29.00 6.59 -19.85
CA LYS A 214 -29.44 5.80 -18.69
C LYS A 214 -29.17 4.30 -18.89
N LEU A 215 -29.45 3.79 -20.10
CA LEU A 215 -29.28 2.37 -20.41
C LEU A 215 -27.81 1.92 -20.34
N LEU A 216 -26.87 2.72 -20.83
CA LEU A 216 -25.43 2.39 -20.77
C LEU A 216 -24.91 2.43 -19.33
N VAL A 217 -25.29 3.47 -18.58
CA VAL A 217 -24.85 3.65 -17.19
C VAL A 217 -25.42 2.57 -16.27
N THR A 218 -26.72 2.25 -16.41
CA THR A 218 -27.38 1.21 -15.61
C THR A 218 -27.00 -0.22 -16.03
N GLY A 219 -26.67 -0.43 -17.31
CA GLY A 219 -26.18 -1.71 -17.82
C GLY A 219 -24.73 -2.02 -17.42
N ALA A 220 -23.91 -1.00 -17.22
CA ALA A 220 -22.49 -1.15 -16.91
C ALA A 220 -22.22 -1.67 -15.49
N SER A 221 -23.08 -1.33 -14.52
CA SER A 221 -22.87 -1.73 -13.12
C SER A 221 -24.17 -1.79 -12.33
N LYS A 222 -24.25 -2.78 -11.42
CA LYS A 222 -25.32 -2.88 -10.44
C LYS A 222 -25.36 -1.69 -9.48
N VAL A 223 -24.20 -1.14 -9.11
CA VAL A 223 -24.10 0.02 -8.20
C VAL A 223 -24.70 1.27 -8.87
N LEU A 224 -24.34 1.49 -10.14
CA LEU A 224 -24.88 2.59 -10.93
C LEU A 224 -26.38 2.43 -11.16
N LYS A 225 -26.84 1.20 -11.41
CA LYS A 225 -28.27 0.88 -11.53
C LYS A 225 -29.05 1.29 -10.28
N LEU A 226 -28.64 0.81 -9.10
CA LEU A 226 -29.31 1.11 -7.82
C LEU A 226 -29.39 2.61 -7.54
N ASN A 227 -28.32 3.35 -7.80
CA ASN A 227 -28.28 4.80 -7.59
C ASN A 227 -29.20 5.58 -8.55
N LEU A 228 -29.59 4.99 -9.69
CA LEU A 228 -30.40 5.62 -10.75
C LEU A 228 -31.84 5.08 -10.82
N GLU A 229 -32.25 4.22 -9.88
CA GLU A 229 -33.60 3.65 -9.84
C GLU A 229 -34.66 4.70 -9.52
N HIS A 230 -34.37 5.63 -8.60
CA HIS A 230 -35.32 6.65 -8.12
C HIS A 230 -35.00 8.07 -8.59
N SER A 231 -33.94 8.29 -9.36
CA SER A 231 -33.53 9.63 -9.79
C SER A 231 -32.89 9.61 -11.18
N SER A 232 -33.16 10.64 -11.97
CA SER A 232 -32.49 10.94 -13.25
C SER A 232 -31.18 11.72 -13.05
N ARG A 233 -30.82 12.02 -11.81
CA ARG A 233 -29.62 12.76 -11.40
C ARG A 233 -28.83 11.93 -10.42
N MET A 234 -27.51 11.85 -10.62
CA MET A 234 -26.60 11.17 -9.71
C MET A 234 -25.29 11.96 -9.60
N GLU A 235 -24.84 12.17 -8.37
CA GLU A 235 -23.57 12.84 -8.09
C GLU A 235 -22.44 11.82 -7.88
N ILE A 236 -21.34 12.02 -8.60
CA ILE A 236 -20.09 11.29 -8.44
C ILE A 236 -19.19 12.09 -7.49
N LYS A 237 -19.27 11.77 -6.20
CA LYS A 237 -18.59 12.52 -5.13
C LYS A 237 -17.08 12.27 -5.06
N ASP A 238 -16.63 11.10 -5.47
CA ASP A 238 -15.25 10.62 -5.23
C ASP A 238 -14.38 10.64 -6.49
N ALA A 239 -14.75 11.43 -7.49
CA ALA A 239 -13.97 11.56 -8.71
C ALA A 239 -14.04 12.98 -9.26
N SER A 240 -12.92 13.48 -9.75
CA SER A 240 -12.90 14.74 -10.49
C SER A 240 -13.71 14.63 -11.78
N TYR A 241 -14.19 15.76 -12.31
CA TYR A 241 -14.97 15.80 -13.55
C TYR A 241 -14.30 15.03 -14.70
N ASN A 242 -12.98 15.17 -14.86
CA ASN A 242 -12.25 14.49 -15.94
C ASN A 242 -12.26 12.96 -15.79
N ILE A 243 -12.20 12.44 -14.56
CA ILE A 243 -12.25 10.99 -14.30
C ILE A 243 -13.66 10.47 -14.51
N ALA A 244 -14.66 11.17 -13.99
CA ALA A 244 -16.06 10.83 -14.20
C ALA A 244 -16.39 10.82 -15.70
N LYS A 245 -15.94 11.83 -16.44
CA LYS A 245 -16.08 11.92 -17.90
C LYS A 245 -15.39 10.77 -18.61
N ALA A 246 -14.16 10.41 -18.22
CA ALA A 246 -13.42 9.29 -18.80
C ALA A 246 -14.11 7.94 -18.51
N LEU A 247 -14.68 7.76 -17.31
CA LEU A 247 -15.45 6.57 -16.97
C LEU A 247 -16.69 6.47 -17.87
N VAL A 248 -17.47 7.53 -18.00
CA VAL A 248 -18.67 7.55 -18.86
C VAL A 248 -18.27 7.35 -20.32
N HIS A 249 -17.22 8.01 -20.79
CA HIS A 249 -16.69 7.84 -22.15
C HIS A 249 -16.31 6.39 -22.43
N PHE A 250 -15.69 5.70 -21.47
CA PHE A 250 -15.41 4.27 -21.58
C PHE A 250 -16.69 3.42 -21.70
N LEU A 251 -17.81 3.79 -21.06
CA LEU A 251 -19.07 3.06 -21.22
C LEU A 251 -19.62 3.13 -22.65
N TYR A 252 -19.32 4.19 -23.38
CA TYR A 252 -19.73 4.36 -24.78
C TYR A 252 -18.76 3.68 -25.74
N VAL A 253 -17.47 3.95 -25.55
CA VAL A 253 -16.43 3.60 -26.52
C VAL A 253 -15.74 2.28 -26.17
N GLY A 254 -15.87 1.76 -24.95
CA GLY A 254 -15.20 0.53 -24.50
C GLY A 254 -13.67 0.54 -24.62
N LYS A 255 -13.08 1.71 -24.83
CA LYS A 255 -11.63 1.96 -24.96
C LYS A 255 -11.25 3.07 -24.00
N ALA A 256 -10.13 2.90 -23.30
CA ALA A 256 -9.55 3.94 -22.48
C ALA A 256 -8.47 4.69 -23.26
N ASP A 257 -8.43 6.01 -23.15
CA ASP A 257 -7.40 6.83 -23.78
C ASP A 257 -6.02 6.52 -23.16
N PRO A 258 -5.01 6.10 -23.96
CA PRO A 258 -3.67 5.80 -23.47
C PRO A 258 -3.01 6.97 -22.73
N GLN A 259 -3.18 8.21 -23.21
CA GLN A 259 -2.55 9.38 -22.58
C GLN A 259 -3.18 9.66 -21.21
N PHE A 260 -4.50 9.56 -21.13
CA PHE A 260 -5.22 9.70 -19.87
C PHE A 260 -4.84 8.59 -18.88
N MET A 261 -4.68 7.36 -19.36
CA MET A 261 -4.26 6.22 -18.54
C MET A 261 -2.87 6.43 -17.89
N LEU A 262 -1.93 7.02 -18.62
CA LEU A 262 -0.60 7.33 -18.06
C LEU A 262 -0.65 8.39 -16.95
N GLN A 263 -1.55 9.38 -17.05
CA GLN A 263 -1.62 10.48 -16.09
C GLN A 263 -2.55 10.19 -14.90
N ARG A 264 -3.70 9.59 -15.15
CA ARG A 264 -4.81 9.44 -14.19
C ARG A 264 -5.39 8.02 -14.14
N GLY A 265 -4.68 7.01 -14.69
CA GLY A 265 -5.16 5.63 -14.73
C GLY A 265 -5.42 5.01 -13.35
N ILE A 266 -4.66 5.40 -12.32
CA ILE A 266 -4.88 4.93 -10.94
C ILE A 266 -6.18 5.50 -10.37
N ASP A 267 -6.44 6.79 -10.62
CA ASP A 267 -7.70 7.40 -10.18
C ASP A 267 -8.90 6.79 -10.89
N LEU A 268 -8.76 6.56 -12.21
CA LEU A 268 -9.78 5.90 -13.00
C LEU A 268 -10.07 4.48 -12.49
N TYR A 269 -9.03 3.74 -12.09
CA TYR A 269 -9.17 2.44 -11.46
C TYR A 269 -9.96 2.50 -10.14
N ILE A 270 -9.61 3.41 -9.23
CA ILE A 270 -10.28 3.59 -7.94
C ILE A 270 -11.77 3.92 -8.16
N THR A 271 -12.05 4.85 -9.09
CA THR A 271 -13.43 5.21 -9.46
C THR A 271 -14.17 4.01 -10.08
N ALA A 272 -13.54 3.26 -10.99
CA ALA A 272 -14.13 2.07 -11.59
C ALA A 272 -14.47 1.00 -10.53
N HIS A 273 -13.60 0.81 -9.54
CA HIS A 273 -13.85 -0.10 -8.43
C HIS A 273 -15.03 0.36 -7.56
N LYS A 274 -15.06 1.64 -7.16
CA LYS A 274 -16.13 2.22 -6.33
C LYS A 274 -17.51 2.13 -6.98
N TYR A 275 -17.57 2.36 -8.29
CA TYR A 275 -18.82 2.28 -9.06
C TYR A 275 -19.08 0.91 -9.69
N GLY A 276 -18.24 -0.11 -9.42
CA GLY A 276 -18.46 -1.49 -9.85
C GLY A 276 -18.39 -1.73 -11.37
N VAL A 277 -17.56 -0.98 -12.09
CA VAL A 277 -17.34 -1.16 -13.54
C VAL A 277 -16.19 -2.15 -13.77
N ASP A 278 -16.48 -3.44 -13.73
CA ASP A 278 -15.46 -4.51 -13.76
C ASP A 278 -14.65 -4.56 -15.07
N SER A 279 -15.26 -4.21 -16.20
CA SER A 279 -14.59 -4.16 -17.51
C SER A 279 -13.49 -3.09 -17.52
N LEU A 280 -13.80 -1.89 -17.02
CA LEU A 280 -12.83 -0.81 -16.88
C LEU A 280 -11.76 -1.15 -15.85
N LYS A 281 -12.14 -1.78 -14.72
CA LYS A 281 -11.21 -2.25 -13.69
C LYS A 281 -10.10 -3.11 -14.30
N ARG A 282 -10.45 -4.13 -15.08
CA ARG A 282 -9.47 -5.03 -15.73
C ARG A 282 -8.58 -4.31 -16.73
N VAL A 283 -9.14 -3.40 -17.53
CA VAL A 283 -8.37 -2.59 -18.49
C VAL A 283 -7.35 -1.72 -17.74
N CYS A 284 -7.76 -1.10 -16.63
CA CYS A 284 -6.85 -0.32 -15.81
C CYS A 284 -5.79 -1.21 -15.13
N GLU A 285 -6.14 -2.37 -14.57
CA GLU A 285 -5.17 -3.29 -13.96
C GLU A 285 -4.08 -3.71 -14.94
N ALA A 286 -4.43 -3.96 -16.21
CA ALA A 286 -3.48 -4.33 -17.24
C ALA A 286 -2.57 -3.16 -17.67
N ASN A 287 -3.11 -1.94 -17.79
CA ASN A 287 -2.42 -0.82 -18.43
C ASN A 287 -1.82 0.21 -17.48
N VAL A 288 -2.12 0.15 -16.18
CA VAL A 288 -1.48 1.03 -15.19
C VAL A 288 0.01 0.70 -15.09
N VAL A 289 0.84 1.75 -15.20
CA VAL A 289 2.30 1.68 -15.12
C VAL A 289 2.76 2.17 -13.73
N PRO A 290 3.46 1.33 -12.96
CA PRO A 290 4.01 1.70 -11.65
C PRO A 290 5.30 2.52 -11.77
N ASN A 291 5.38 3.64 -11.05
CA ASN A 291 6.49 4.59 -11.00
C ASN A 291 6.79 4.99 -9.55
N GLN A 292 7.99 5.52 -9.28
CA GLN A 292 8.40 5.95 -7.92
C GLN A 292 7.41 6.94 -7.27
N ASP A 293 6.85 7.85 -8.07
CA ASP A 293 5.88 8.86 -7.61
C ASP A 293 4.51 8.28 -7.24
N ASN A 294 4.17 7.10 -7.77
CA ASN A 294 2.83 6.56 -7.70
C ASN A 294 2.70 5.28 -6.85
N TRP A 295 3.81 4.72 -6.35
CA TRP A 295 3.81 3.47 -5.59
C TRP A 295 2.86 3.48 -4.39
N ILE A 296 2.84 4.56 -3.60
CA ILE A 296 1.94 4.67 -2.44
C ILE A 296 0.49 4.63 -2.92
N LYS A 297 0.13 5.46 -3.90
CA LYS A 297 -1.23 5.55 -4.42
C LYS A 297 -1.69 4.24 -5.06
N LEU A 298 -0.82 3.60 -5.83
CA LEU A 298 -1.09 2.32 -6.49
C LEU A 298 -1.28 1.20 -5.47
N MET A 299 -0.42 1.14 -4.45
CA MET A 299 -0.52 0.13 -3.40
C MET A 299 -1.76 0.36 -2.52
N THR A 300 -2.11 1.61 -2.20
CA THR A 300 -3.37 1.93 -1.52
C THR A 300 -4.57 1.43 -2.33
N ALA A 301 -4.61 1.71 -3.63
CA ALA A 301 -5.66 1.22 -4.51
C ALA A 301 -5.70 -0.32 -4.57
N ALA A 302 -4.54 -0.99 -4.59
CA ALA A 302 -4.43 -2.44 -4.56
C ALA A 302 -5.03 -3.03 -3.27
N VAL A 303 -4.73 -2.40 -2.12
CA VAL A 303 -5.21 -2.82 -0.80
C VAL A 303 -6.70 -2.59 -0.62
N GLU A 304 -7.24 -1.48 -1.11
CA GLU A 304 -8.68 -1.19 -1.05
C GLU A 304 -9.50 -2.15 -1.91
N SER A 305 -8.95 -2.54 -3.06
CA SER A 305 -9.63 -3.39 -4.05
C SER A 305 -9.28 -4.88 -3.99
N ASP A 306 -8.45 -5.27 -3.02
CA ASP A 306 -7.86 -6.60 -2.86
C ASP A 306 -7.22 -7.17 -4.16
N SER A 307 -6.65 -6.28 -4.98
CA SER A 307 -6.07 -6.66 -6.27
C SER A 307 -4.62 -7.10 -6.13
N GLN A 308 -4.43 -8.43 -6.18
CA GLN A 308 -3.10 -9.06 -6.16
C GLN A 308 -2.24 -8.64 -7.36
N VAL A 309 -2.85 -8.35 -8.51
CA VAL A 309 -2.15 -7.92 -9.73
C VAL A 309 -1.48 -6.57 -9.53
N LEU A 310 -2.18 -5.60 -8.92
CA LEU A 310 -1.62 -4.29 -8.64
C LEU A 310 -0.52 -4.35 -7.58
N THR A 311 -0.69 -5.21 -6.57
CA THR A 311 0.37 -5.48 -5.59
C THR A 311 1.62 -6.05 -6.26
N LEU A 312 1.46 -7.03 -7.16
CA LEU A 312 2.56 -7.63 -7.91
C LEU A 312 3.31 -6.57 -8.72
N LYS A 313 2.59 -5.79 -9.54
CA LYS A 313 3.19 -4.71 -10.35
C LYS A 313 3.95 -3.70 -9.52
N THR A 314 3.39 -3.31 -8.37
CA THR A 314 4.05 -2.36 -7.47
C THR A 314 5.32 -2.95 -6.88
N ALA A 315 5.27 -4.21 -6.42
CA ALA A 315 6.43 -4.90 -5.86
C ALA A 315 7.53 -5.13 -6.91
N GLU A 316 7.18 -5.51 -8.14
CA GLU A 316 8.14 -5.67 -9.24
C GLU A 316 8.83 -4.34 -9.59
N SER A 317 8.06 -3.26 -9.69
CA SER A 317 8.59 -1.91 -9.96
C SER A 317 9.57 -1.45 -8.87
N ILE A 318 9.22 -1.66 -7.60
CA ILE A 318 10.10 -1.34 -6.46
C ILE A 318 11.39 -2.17 -6.56
N ARG A 319 11.26 -3.48 -6.79
CA ARG A 319 12.40 -4.40 -6.89
C ARG A 319 13.34 -4.01 -8.03
N GLU A 320 12.83 -3.72 -9.22
CA GLU A 320 13.63 -3.36 -10.39
C GLU A 320 14.37 -2.04 -10.19
N ILE A 321 13.66 -1.02 -9.71
CA ILE A 321 14.24 0.30 -9.49
C ILE A 321 15.31 0.28 -8.40
N LEU A 322 15.07 -0.44 -7.30
CA LEU A 322 16.04 -0.51 -6.20
C LEU A 322 17.24 -1.40 -6.51
N ARG A 323 17.08 -2.46 -7.32
CA ARG A 323 18.22 -3.27 -7.81
C ARG A 323 19.08 -2.49 -8.81
N ASN A 324 18.43 -1.78 -9.74
CA ASN A 324 19.14 -1.01 -10.77
C ASN A 324 19.77 0.26 -10.20
N GLY A 325 19.15 0.90 -9.20
CA GLY A 325 19.75 2.04 -8.48
C GLY A 325 20.98 1.67 -7.64
N GLY A 326 21.20 0.37 -7.38
CA GLY A 326 22.42 -0.17 -6.75
C GLY A 326 23.57 -0.41 -7.73
N GLN A 327 23.31 -0.46 -9.04
CA GLN A 327 24.35 -0.34 -10.06
C GLN A 327 24.46 1.15 -10.41
N GLN A 328 25.45 1.82 -9.82
CA GLN A 328 25.86 3.14 -10.33
C GLN A 328 26.06 3.03 -11.84
N PRO A 329 25.45 3.91 -12.67
CA PRO A 329 26.03 4.15 -13.97
C PRO A 329 27.41 4.75 -13.71
N ASP A 330 28.44 4.10 -14.25
CA ASP A 330 29.78 4.64 -14.34
C ASP A 330 29.73 6.14 -14.68
N SER A 331 30.65 6.87 -14.08
CA SER A 331 30.85 8.32 -14.08
C SER A 331 31.08 8.97 -15.46
N ALA A 332 30.30 8.62 -16.47
CA ALA A 332 30.46 9.09 -17.84
C ALA A 332 29.11 9.17 -18.57
N ARG A 333 28.15 9.92 -18.02
CA ARG A 333 27.01 10.53 -18.76
C ARG A 333 26.24 11.55 -17.91
N LEU A 334 26.97 12.36 -17.13
CA LEU A 334 26.43 13.59 -16.55
C LEU A 334 26.98 14.78 -17.34
N THR A 335 26.49 14.94 -18.56
CA THR A 335 26.49 16.24 -19.22
C THR A 335 25.12 16.48 -19.83
N SER A 336 24.60 17.67 -19.50
CA SER A 336 23.38 18.32 -20.00
C SER A 336 22.02 17.70 -19.65
N VAL A 337 21.56 17.97 -18.43
CA VAL A 337 20.27 18.68 -18.25
C VAL A 337 20.39 19.59 -17.02
N PRO A 338 20.32 20.92 -17.15
CA PRO A 338 20.39 21.82 -16.01
C PRO A 338 19.03 21.87 -15.27
N GLY A 339 19.09 21.67 -13.95
CA GLY A 339 18.14 22.26 -12.99
C GLY A 339 16.80 21.56 -12.82
N LEU A 340 16.75 20.64 -11.83
CA LEU A 340 15.69 20.40 -10.83
C LEU A 340 15.72 18.93 -10.43
N CYS A 341 16.17 18.65 -9.20
CA CYS A 341 16.09 17.33 -8.59
C CYS A 341 14.65 16.79 -8.71
N THR A 342 14.50 15.71 -9.47
CA THR A 342 13.25 15.01 -9.79
C THR A 342 12.53 14.41 -8.59
N CYS A 343 13.07 14.51 -7.36
CA CYS A 343 12.40 14.04 -6.15
C CYS A 343 11.21 14.93 -5.72
N ALA A 344 11.10 16.16 -6.21
CA ALA A 344 10.06 17.11 -5.79
C ALA A 344 8.65 16.83 -6.35
N LYS A 345 8.47 15.87 -7.27
CA LYS A 345 7.16 15.50 -7.83
C LYS A 345 6.52 14.24 -7.22
N ILE A 346 7.24 13.55 -6.32
CA ILE A 346 6.82 12.28 -5.71
C ILE A 346 5.55 12.41 -4.84
N TYR A 347 5.20 13.60 -4.33
CA TYR A 347 4.30 13.71 -3.18
C TYR A 347 3.01 14.49 -3.38
N GLY A 348 2.44 14.59 -4.59
CA GLY A 348 1.00 14.85 -4.79
C GLY A 348 0.34 15.88 -3.84
N VAL A 349 1.01 17.00 -3.57
CA VAL A 349 0.45 18.14 -2.83
C VAL A 349 0.53 19.33 -3.78
N THR A 350 -0.58 19.65 -4.42
CA THR A 350 -0.83 21.00 -4.90
C THR A 350 -1.02 21.91 -3.68
N LEU A 351 0.08 22.36 -3.07
CA LEU A 351 0.08 23.61 -2.29
C LEU A 351 0.74 24.66 -3.17
N TRP A 352 -0.11 25.47 -3.80
CA TRP A 352 0.31 26.78 -4.26
C TRP A 352 0.52 27.70 -3.04
N ALA A 353 1.61 28.44 -3.12
CA ALA A 353 1.84 29.77 -2.56
C ALA A 353 2.10 29.93 -1.05
N ASN A 354 3.18 30.69 -0.82
CA ASN A 354 3.50 31.50 0.36
C ASN A 354 4.15 30.80 1.55
N LEU A 355 5.48 30.64 1.48
CA LEU A 355 6.35 31.03 2.59
C LEU A 355 7.72 31.46 2.02
N GLU A 356 8.18 32.58 2.54
CA GLU A 356 9.15 33.51 1.98
C GLU A 356 10.55 32.92 1.86
N LEU A 357 11.08 32.90 0.63
CA LEU A 357 12.52 32.81 0.35
C LEU A 357 13.15 34.19 0.57
N SER A 358 13.39 34.54 1.82
CA SER A 358 14.32 35.63 2.14
C SER A 358 14.82 35.49 3.57
N THR A 359 15.83 34.66 3.78
CA THR A 359 16.98 34.89 4.69
C THR A 359 17.77 33.58 4.78
N LEU A 360 19.10 33.71 4.75
CA LEU A 360 20.15 32.66 4.75
C LEU A 360 20.83 32.42 3.39
N CYS A 361 21.28 33.51 2.79
CA CYS A 361 22.66 33.58 2.29
C CYS A 361 23.34 34.71 3.09
N LEU A 362 24.45 34.36 3.75
CA LEU A 362 25.26 35.10 4.74
C LEU A 362 24.79 35.00 6.19
#